data_AF-A0A2C6ZEY1-F1
#
_entry.id   AF-A0A2C6ZEY1-F1
#
_cell.length_a   1.000
_cell.length_b   1.000
_cell.length_c   1.000
_cell.angle_alpha   90.00
_cell.angle_beta   90.00
_cell.angle_gamma   90.00
#
_symmetry.space_group_name_H-M   'P 1'
#
loop_
_entity.id
_entity.type
_entity.pdbx_description
1 polymer ?
#
loop_
_entity_poly.entity_id
_entity_poly.type
_entity_poly.pdbx_seq_one_letter_code
_entity_poly.pdbx_strand_id
1 'polypeptide(L)'
;MVRGLAAYEKLEHEVVASAQDYYGALATRRIQGLIAEIDGEAVGVCLWYETFSTFAGRAGIWVEDVFVAPEHRRHGIGLAFFRALARRAVAEGHAWMEWNVLDWNEPAIAFYRRIGAVGREEWTDQRLSGDALKALAG
;
A
#
# COMPACT_ATOMS: atom_id res chain seq x y z
N MET A 1 13.50 -2.78 1.73
CA MET A 1 12.43 -2.52 0.73
C MET A 1 11.73 -1.18 0.94
N VAL A 2 11.13 -0.86 2.09
CA VAL A 2 10.43 0.44 2.28
C VAL A 2 11.34 1.66 2.03
N ARG A 3 12.61 1.63 2.48
CA ARG A 3 13.57 2.69 2.11
C ARG A 3 13.82 2.79 0.60
N GLY A 4 13.76 1.67 -0.13
CA GLY A 4 13.86 1.65 -1.58
C GLY A 4 12.61 2.20 -2.28
N LEU A 5 11.43 1.98 -1.71
CA LEU A 5 10.19 2.64 -2.13
C LEU A 5 10.29 4.14 -1.93
N ALA A 6 10.65 4.59 -0.73
CA ALA A 6 10.82 5.99 -0.42
C ALA A 6 11.84 6.67 -1.34
N ALA A 7 12.94 5.99 -1.67
CA ALA A 7 13.91 6.49 -2.65
C ALA A 7 13.36 6.61 -4.06
N TYR A 8 12.58 5.63 -4.50
CA TYR A 8 11.88 5.72 -5.78
C TYR A 8 10.88 6.88 -5.80
N GLU A 9 10.21 7.12 -4.68
CA GLU A 9 9.18 8.16 -4.52
C GLU A 9 9.74 9.55 -4.17
N LYS A 10 11.05 9.68 -3.94
CA LYS A 10 11.74 10.90 -3.50
C LYS A 10 11.27 11.40 -2.12
N LEU A 11 10.94 10.45 -1.24
CA LEU A 11 10.39 10.67 0.10
C LEU A 11 11.28 10.10 1.21
N GLU A 12 12.58 9.87 0.98
CA GLU A 12 13.45 9.29 2.03
C GLU A 12 13.49 10.13 3.31
N HIS A 13 13.33 11.45 3.18
CA HIS A 13 13.31 12.39 4.29
C HIS A 13 12.09 12.23 5.22
N GLU A 14 11.02 11.60 4.74
CA GLU A 14 9.82 11.27 5.54
C GLU A 14 10.00 9.95 6.33
N VAL A 15 11.01 9.14 5.99
CA VAL A 15 11.22 7.82 6.61
C VAL A 15 11.90 7.93 7.96
N VAL A 16 11.10 8.19 8.99
CA VAL A 16 11.50 8.14 10.39
C VAL A 16 11.29 6.76 11.04
N ALA A 17 10.58 5.85 10.37
CA ALA A 17 10.25 4.53 10.89
C ALA A 17 11.50 3.63 11.07
N SER A 18 11.50 2.87 12.16
CA SER A 18 12.49 1.84 12.48
C SER A 18 11.95 0.44 12.10
N ALA A 19 12.84 -0.55 12.03
CA ALA A 19 12.42 -1.94 11.82
C ALA A 19 11.48 -2.45 12.94
N GLN A 20 11.69 -1.99 14.18
CA GLN A 20 10.88 -2.38 15.33
C GLN A 20 9.42 -1.92 15.20
N ASP A 21 9.18 -0.77 14.56
CA ASP A 21 7.83 -0.25 14.32
C ASP A 21 7.04 -1.20 13.41
N TYR A 22 7.68 -1.70 12.34
CA TYR A 22 7.07 -2.71 11.47
C TYR A 22 6.81 -4.02 12.20
N TYR A 23 7.76 -4.49 13.03
CA TYR A 23 7.55 -5.71 13.82
C TYR A 23 6.36 -5.59 14.76
N GLY A 24 6.22 -4.46 15.45
CA GLY A 24 5.07 -4.19 16.32
C GLY A 24 3.74 -4.15 15.55
N ALA A 25 3.72 -3.48 14.39
CA ALA A 25 2.54 -3.37 13.55
C ALA A 25 2.12 -4.73 12.94
N LEU A 26 3.07 -5.54 12.49
CA LEU A 26 2.84 -6.88 11.97
C LEU A 26 2.37 -7.84 13.08
N ALA A 27 2.99 -7.81 14.26
CA ALA A 27 2.62 -8.67 15.38
C ALA A 27 1.18 -8.43 15.88
N THR A 28 0.71 -7.19 15.75
CA THR A 28 -0.65 -6.79 16.14
C THR A 28 -1.66 -6.79 14.98
N ARG A 29 -1.23 -7.19 13.77
CA ARG A 29 -2.02 -7.14 12.54
C ARG A 29 -2.57 -5.75 12.19
N ARG A 30 -1.93 -4.68 12.69
CA ARG A 30 -2.21 -3.32 12.21
C ARG A 30 -1.85 -3.15 10.75
N ILE A 31 -0.83 -3.89 10.32
CA ILE A 31 -0.50 -4.10 8.91
C ILE A 31 -0.29 -5.60 8.68
N GLN A 32 -0.47 -6.00 7.43
CA GLN A 32 -0.19 -7.33 6.91
C GLN A 32 0.71 -7.17 5.67
N GLY A 33 1.46 -8.21 5.33
CA GLY A 33 2.49 -8.13 4.29
C GLY A 33 2.55 -9.38 3.42
N LEU A 34 2.77 -9.18 2.13
CA LEU A 34 3.24 -10.20 1.20
C LEU A 34 4.69 -9.88 0.81
N ILE A 35 5.53 -10.91 0.73
CA ILE A 35 6.90 -10.81 0.22
C ILE A 35 6.98 -11.65 -1.04
N ALA A 36 7.59 -11.08 -2.08
CA ALA A 36 7.99 -11.83 -3.26
C ALA A 36 9.45 -12.22 -3.12
N GLU A 37 9.74 -13.50 -3.31
CA GLU A 37 11.10 -14.05 -3.24
C GLU A 37 11.52 -14.67 -4.56
N ILE A 38 12.78 -14.47 -4.94
CA ILE A 38 13.44 -15.16 -6.05
C ILE A 38 14.73 -15.73 -5.47
N ASP A 39 14.93 -17.04 -5.62
CA ASP A 39 16.12 -17.76 -5.10
C ASP A 39 16.41 -17.48 -3.60
N GLY A 40 15.35 -17.28 -2.81
CA GLY A 40 15.43 -16.98 -1.37
C GLY A 40 15.73 -15.51 -1.03
N GLU A 41 15.88 -14.64 -2.03
CA GLU A 41 16.04 -13.20 -1.84
C GLU A 41 14.70 -12.48 -1.93
N ALA A 42 14.41 -11.60 -0.98
CA ALA A 42 13.21 -10.77 -0.98
C ALA A 42 13.33 -9.62 -2.00
N VAL A 43 12.60 -9.74 -3.11
CA VAL A 43 12.67 -8.81 -4.26
C VAL A 43 11.48 -7.85 -4.36
N GLY A 44 10.45 -8.06 -3.53
CA GLY A 44 9.30 -7.17 -3.49
C GLY A 44 8.46 -7.34 -2.22
N VAL A 45 7.70 -6.32 -1.91
CA VAL A 45 6.81 -6.27 -0.75
C VAL A 45 5.48 -5.62 -1.13
N CYS A 46 4.39 -6.09 -0.51
CA CYS A 46 3.10 -5.44 -0.53
C CYS A 46 2.57 -5.38 0.91
N LEU A 47 2.48 -4.19 1.50
CA LEU A 47 1.90 -3.95 2.82
C LEU A 47 0.47 -3.44 2.68
N TRP A 48 -0.42 -3.92 3.53
CA TRP A 48 -1.84 -3.59 3.46
C TRP A 48 -2.52 -3.80 4.82
N TYR A 49 -3.72 -3.26 4.97
CA TYR A 49 -4.59 -3.47 6.13
C TYR A 49 -6.07 -3.40 5.73
N GLU A 50 -6.95 -3.82 6.63
CA GLU A 50 -8.39 -3.80 6.38
C GLU A 50 -8.99 -2.43 6.74
N THR A 51 -9.86 -1.91 5.88
CA THR A 51 -10.70 -0.74 6.13
C THR A 51 -12.15 -1.18 6.30
N PHE A 52 -13.05 -0.26 6.67
CA PHE A 52 -14.47 -0.55 6.78
C PHE A 52 -15.32 0.53 6.13
N SER A 53 -16.22 0.10 5.25
CA SER A 53 -17.25 0.93 4.65
C SER A 53 -18.47 0.97 5.54
N THR A 54 -18.79 2.14 6.08
CA THR A 54 -20.06 2.33 6.80
C THR A 54 -21.27 2.30 5.87
N PHE A 55 -21.09 2.66 4.59
CA PHE A 55 -22.19 2.68 3.62
C PHE A 55 -22.43 1.31 3.00
N ALA A 56 -21.38 0.54 2.72
CA ALA A 56 -21.51 -0.82 2.21
C ALA A 56 -21.69 -1.87 3.32
N GLY A 57 -21.41 -1.50 4.59
CA GLY A 57 -21.45 -2.41 5.73
C GLY A 57 -20.45 -3.56 5.61
N ARG A 58 -19.33 -3.34 4.90
CA ARG A 58 -18.34 -4.36 4.53
C ARG A 58 -16.93 -3.83 4.71
N ALA A 59 -16.01 -4.74 5.00
CA ALA A 59 -14.58 -4.42 5.00
C ALA A 59 -14.07 -4.13 3.57
N GLY A 60 -12.97 -3.40 3.49
CA GLY A 60 -12.16 -3.18 2.29
C GLY A 60 -10.70 -3.49 2.59
N ILE A 61 -9.85 -3.46 1.57
CA ILE A 61 -8.39 -3.52 1.73
C ILE A 61 -7.80 -2.18 1.33
N TRP A 62 -7.01 -1.59 2.24
CA TRP A 62 -6.10 -0.51 1.92
C TRP A 62 -4.72 -1.08 1.61
N VAL A 63 -4.22 -0.87 0.40
CA VAL A 63 -2.83 -1.22 0.05
C VAL A 63 -1.96 -0.01 0.37
N GLU A 64 -1.17 -0.12 1.44
CA GLU A 64 -0.33 0.97 1.94
C GLU A 64 0.91 1.14 1.06
N ASP A 65 1.68 0.07 0.90
CA ASP A 65 2.93 0.09 0.14
C ASP A 65 2.96 -1.07 -0.85
N VAL A 66 3.36 -0.80 -2.09
CA VAL A 66 3.74 -1.83 -3.05
C VAL A 66 5.07 -1.47 -3.69
N PHE A 67 6.05 -2.35 -3.55
CA PHE A 67 7.38 -2.14 -4.08
C PHE A 67 7.96 -3.42 -4.67
N VAL A 68 8.59 -3.27 -5.83
CA VAL A 68 9.41 -4.30 -6.47
C VAL A 68 10.75 -3.66 -6.79
N ALA A 69 11.83 -4.32 -6.35
CA ALA A 69 13.19 -3.90 -6.62
C ALA A 69 13.38 -3.64 -8.13
N PRO A 70 14.02 -2.51 -8.55
CA PRO A 70 14.08 -2.08 -9.95
C PRO A 70 14.49 -3.18 -10.95
N GLU A 71 15.50 -3.95 -10.59
CA GLU A 71 16.09 -5.08 -11.33
C GLU A 71 15.10 -6.25 -11.53
N HIS A 72 14.09 -6.38 -10.66
CA HIS A 72 13.06 -7.42 -10.74
C HIS A 72 11.71 -6.90 -11.29
N ARG A 73 11.63 -5.63 -11.72
CA ARG A 73 10.42 -5.09 -12.35
C ARG A 73 10.12 -5.77 -13.69
N ARG A 74 8.85 -5.70 -14.12
CA ARG A 74 8.32 -6.32 -15.34
C ARG A 74 8.33 -7.86 -15.39
N HIS A 75 8.63 -8.54 -14.28
CA HIS A 75 8.46 -10.00 -14.12
C HIS A 75 7.05 -10.41 -13.62
N GLY A 76 6.07 -9.48 -13.63
CA GLY A 76 4.71 -9.77 -13.18
C GLY A 76 4.51 -9.77 -11.65
N ILE A 77 5.54 -9.49 -10.85
CA ILE A 77 5.48 -9.51 -9.38
C ILE A 77 4.40 -8.56 -8.83
N GLY A 78 4.36 -7.31 -9.28
CA GLY A 78 3.34 -6.36 -8.85
C GLY A 78 1.92 -6.85 -9.16
N LEU A 79 1.70 -7.42 -10.34
CA LEU A 79 0.40 -8.03 -10.70
C LEU A 79 0.07 -9.24 -9.81
N ALA A 80 1.07 -10.03 -9.41
CA ALA A 80 0.87 -11.16 -8.50
C ALA A 80 0.41 -10.69 -7.11
N PHE A 81 0.99 -9.61 -6.56
CA PHE A 81 0.52 -9.01 -5.31
C PHE A 81 -0.94 -8.56 -5.40
N PHE A 82 -1.30 -7.75 -6.39
CA PHE A 82 -2.67 -7.28 -6.57
C PHE A 82 -3.66 -8.43 -6.78
N ARG A 83 -3.28 -9.48 -7.53
CA ARG A 83 -4.12 -10.67 -7.70
C ARG A 83 -4.31 -11.45 -6.40
N ALA A 84 -3.27 -11.59 -5.58
CA ALA A 84 -3.36 -12.27 -4.30
C ALA A 84 -4.32 -11.55 -3.36
N LEU A 85 -4.21 -10.22 -3.25
CA LEU A 85 -5.12 -9.41 -2.45
C LEU A 85 -6.55 -9.41 -3.02
N ALA A 86 -6.73 -9.33 -4.34
CA ALA A 86 -8.05 -9.38 -4.95
C ALA A 86 -8.75 -10.72 -4.70
N ARG A 87 -8.02 -11.84 -4.77
CA ARG A 87 -8.57 -13.17 -4.42
C ARG A 87 -9.01 -13.23 -2.97
N ARG A 88 -8.20 -12.69 -2.05
CA ARG A 88 -8.56 -12.59 -0.62
C ARG A 88 -9.81 -11.74 -0.44
N ALA A 89 -9.83 -10.53 -1.01
CA ALA A 89 -10.95 -9.61 -0.93
C ALA A 89 -12.27 -10.26 -1.39
N VAL A 90 -12.24 -10.96 -2.53
CA VAL A 90 -13.41 -11.69 -3.03
C VAL A 90 -13.82 -12.83 -2.10
N ALA A 91 -12.86 -13.64 -1.64
CA ALA A 91 -13.14 -14.79 -0.76
C ALA A 91 -13.72 -14.36 0.60
N GLU A 92 -13.33 -13.20 1.11
CA GLU A 92 -13.73 -12.66 2.42
C GLU A 92 -14.89 -11.65 2.31
N GLY A 93 -15.46 -11.47 1.11
CA GLY A 93 -16.62 -10.62 0.89
C GLY A 93 -16.33 -9.12 1.06
N HIS A 94 -15.08 -8.70 0.92
CA HIS A 94 -14.70 -7.29 0.95
C HIS A 94 -15.30 -6.52 -0.22
N ALA A 95 -15.62 -5.25 0.01
CA ALA A 95 -16.26 -4.39 -0.99
C ALA A 95 -15.27 -3.85 -2.04
N TRP A 96 -14.02 -3.60 -1.65
CA TRP A 96 -13.02 -2.99 -2.54
C TRP A 96 -11.58 -3.24 -2.09
N MET A 97 -10.66 -2.90 -2.99
CA MET A 97 -9.28 -2.57 -2.69
C MET A 97 -9.04 -1.11 -3.10
N GLU A 98 -8.32 -0.35 -2.30
CA GLU A 98 -8.00 1.05 -2.54
C GLU A 98 -6.56 1.38 -2.10
N TRP A 99 -5.97 2.39 -2.73
CA TRP A 99 -4.61 2.85 -2.49
C TRP A 99 -4.40 4.22 -3.12
N ASN A 100 -3.32 4.88 -2.71
CA ASN A 100 -2.86 6.12 -3.30
C ASN A 100 -1.70 5.91 -4.26
N VAL A 101 -1.54 6.85 -5.17
CA VAL A 101 -0.41 6.91 -6.11
C VAL A 101 -0.02 8.36 -6.32
N LEU A 102 1.28 8.63 -6.32
CA LEU A 102 1.80 9.95 -6.64
C LEU A 102 1.45 10.31 -8.09
N ASP A 103 1.00 11.54 -8.31
CA ASP A 103 0.49 12.02 -9.60
C ASP A 103 1.51 11.91 -10.75
N TRP A 104 2.79 12.09 -10.44
CA TRP A 104 3.90 11.94 -11.37
C TRP A 104 4.28 10.48 -11.66
N ASN A 105 3.73 9.49 -10.95
CA ASN A 105 4.10 8.10 -11.13
C ASN A 105 3.30 7.46 -12.28
N GLU A 106 3.47 7.98 -13.51
CA GLU A 106 2.74 7.50 -14.68
C GLU A 106 2.88 5.99 -14.93
N PRO A 107 4.06 5.34 -14.70
CA PRO A 107 4.17 3.89 -14.85
C PRO A 107 3.24 3.10 -13.91
N ALA A 108 3.12 3.52 -12.65
CA ALA A 108 2.21 2.89 -11.69
C ALA A 108 0.75 3.19 -12.05
N ILE A 109 0.43 4.45 -12.39
CA ILE A 109 -0.92 4.84 -12.82
C ILE A 109 -1.36 4.00 -14.02
N ALA A 110 -0.53 3.87 -15.06
CA ALA A 110 -0.82 3.07 -16.24
C ALA A 110 -1.04 1.59 -15.88
N PHE A 111 -0.24 1.04 -14.97
CA PHE A 111 -0.45 -0.30 -14.43
C PHE A 111 -1.82 -0.44 -13.73
N TYR A 112 -2.19 0.52 -12.87
CA TYR A 112 -3.46 0.52 -12.16
C TYR A 112 -4.67 0.60 -13.12
N ARG A 113 -4.60 1.44 -14.15
CA ARG A 113 -5.64 1.50 -15.19
C ARG A 113 -5.79 0.18 -15.95
N ARG A 114 -4.67 -0.49 -16.26
CA ARG A 114 -4.68 -1.78 -16.95
C ARG A 114 -5.36 -2.89 -16.12
N ILE A 115 -5.30 -2.82 -14.79
CA ILE A 115 -5.99 -3.78 -13.92
C ILE A 115 -7.43 -3.36 -13.57
N GLY A 116 -7.93 -2.28 -14.17
CA GLY A 116 -9.31 -1.81 -14.01
C GLY A 116 -9.54 -0.85 -12.84
N ALA A 117 -8.48 -0.35 -12.19
CA ALA A 117 -8.64 0.65 -11.13
C ALA A 117 -9.09 2.00 -11.71
N VAL A 118 -10.02 2.65 -10.99
CA VAL A 118 -10.51 3.99 -11.31
C VAL A 118 -10.06 4.99 -10.24
N GLY A 119 -9.84 6.24 -10.63
CA GLY A 119 -9.47 7.31 -9.70
C GLY A 119 -10.73 7.91 -9.09
N ARG A 120 -10.65 8.39 -7.85
CA ARG A 120 -11.77 9.05 -7.17
C ARG A 120 -11.63 10.56 -7.31
N GLU A 121 -12.11 11.11 -8.41
CA GLU A 121 -11.90 12.53 -8.77
C GLU A 121 -12.62 13.51 -7.82
N GLU A 122 -13.71 13.09 -7.17
CA GLU A 122 -14.47 13.93 -6.23
C GLU A 122 -13.95 13.86 -4.78
N TRP A 123 -12.91 13.06 -4.52
CA TRP A 123 -12.38 12.83 -3.17
C TRP A 123 -10.97 13.37 -3.07
N THR A 124 -10.70 14.15 -2.02
CA THR A 124 -9.36 14.65 -1.72
C THR A 124 -8.87 14.04 -0.42
N ASP A 125 -7.59 13.67 -0.40
CA ASP A 125 -6.94 13.22 0.81
C ASP A 125 -6.68 14.39 1.73
N GLN A 126 -7.11 14.27 2.99
CA GLN A 126 -6.86 15.25 4.04
C GLN A 126 -6.03 14.58 5.14
N ARG A 127 -4.95 15.23 5.57
CA ARG A 127 -4.07 14.71 6.63
C ARG A 127 -3.85 15.78 7.68
N LEU A 128 -4.12 15.43 8.94
CA LEU A 128 -3.72 16.20 10.11
C LEU A 128 -2.57 15.48 10.80
N SER A 129 -1.40 16.12 10.89
CA SER A 129 -0.18 15.53 11.44
C SER A 129 0.63 16.55 12.24
N GLY A 130 1.69 16.08 12.92
CA GLY A 130 2.64 16.94 13.62
C GLY A 130 2.00 17.85 14.66
N ASP A 131 2.42 19.12 14.70
CA ASP A 131 1.96 20.07 15.70
C ASP A 131 0.49 20.46 15.54
N ALA A 132 -0.06 20.43 14.32
CA ALA A 132 -1.47 20.67 14.09
C ALA A 132 -2.36 19.58 14.73
N LEU A 133 -1.91 18.31 14.67
CA LEU A 133 -2.59 17.21 15.35
C LEU A 133 -2.52 17.36 16.87
N LYS A 134 -1.34 17.71 17.42
CA LYS A 134 -1.17 17.95 18.87
C LYS A 134 -2.04 19.10 19.34
N ALA A 135 -2.09 20.19 18.60
CA ALA A 135 -2.90 21.36 18.93
C ALA A 135 -4.41 21.05 18.97
N LEU A 136 -4.89 20.17 18.08
CA LEU A 136 -6.28 19.72 18.13
C LEU A 136 -6.58 18.81 19.33
N ALA A 137 -5.60 18.03 19.79
CA ALA A 137 -5.76 17.10 20.90
C ALA A 137 -5.92 17.79 22.27
N GLY A 138 -5.45 19.04 22.40
CA GLY A 138 -5.46 19.81 23.64
C GLY A 138 -4.10 19.81 24.35
#